data_AF-A0A4R6RXP2-F1
#
_entry.id   AF-A0A4R6RXP2-F1
#
_cell.length_a   1.000
_cell.length_b   1.000
_cell.length_c   1.000
_cell.angle_alpha   90.00
_cell.angle_beta   90.00
_cell.angle_gamma   90.00
#
_symmetry.space_group_name_H-M   'P 1'
#
loop_
_entity.id
_entity.type
_entity.pdbx_description
1 polymer ?
#
loop_
_entity_poly.entity_id
_entity_poly.type
_entity_poly.pdbx_seq_one_letter_code
_entity_poly.pdbx_strand_id
1 'polypeptide(L)'
;MPDGYGTRTGEMSAVTTKIKSQVTPINDQADKVDHGQVTAADFGRVFQDKGSAYTTARHDKLVAPIRSYSTATSTLGDRLHDAYQDYEQTEEGNTSGMRGQS
;
A
#
# COMPACT_ATOMS: atom_id res chain seq x y z
N MET A 1 29.16 19.02 -13.23
CA MET A 1 28.01 19.43 -12.40
C MET A 1 27.13 18.21 -12.25
N PRO A 2 26.96 17.60 -11.06
CA PRO A 2 25.98 16.53 -10.88
C PRO A 2 24.65 17.18 -10.50
N ASP A 3 24.06 17.92 -11.44
CA ASP A 3 22.77 18.55 -11.24
C ASP A 3 21.67 17.55 -11.57
N GLY A 4 20.95 17.09 -10.55
CA GLY A 4 19.49 17.02 -10.70
C GLY A 4 18.78 15.71 -10.36
N TYR A 5 19.47 14.57 -10.21
CA TYR A 5 18.78 13.29 -10.00
C TYR A 5 18.85 12.74 -8.57
N GLY A 6 19.99 12.81 -7.89
CA GLY A 6 20.16 12.26 -6.52
C GLY A 6 19.21 12.83 -5.45
N THR A 7 18.85 14.12 -5.56
CA THR A 7 17.89 14.75 -4.63
C THR A 7 16.45 14.27 -4.87
N ARG A 8 16.09 14.00 -6.13
CA ARG A 8 14.74 13.53 -6.51
C ARG A 8 14.54 12.04 -6.21
N THR A 9 15.59 11.23 -6.32
CA THR A 9 15.56 9.81 -5.92
C THR A 9 15.39 9.65 -4.41
N GLY A 10 16.03 10.49 -3.59
CA GLY A 10 15.81 10.53 -2.14
C GLY A 10 14.36 10.88 -1.75
N GLU A 11 13.76 11.85 -2.44
CA GLU A 11 12.34 12.22 -2.24
C GLU A 11 11.38 11.08 -2.64
N MET A 12 11.63 10.39 -3.75
CA MET A 12 10.81 9.25 -4.19
C MET A 12 10.87 8.05 -3.21
N SER A 13 12.06 7.74 -2.68
CA SER A 13 12.22 6.70 -1.66
C SER A 13 11.52 7.06 -0.34
N ALA A 14 11.62 8.32 0.08
CA ALA A 14 10.93 8.82 1.26
C ALA A 14 9.40 8.78 1.11
N VAL A 15 8.87 9.16 -0.05
CA VAL A 15 7.44 9.07 -0.37
C VAL A 15 6.97 7.62 -0.36
N THR A 16 7.73 6.70 -0.97
CA THR A 16 7.40 5.26 -0.99
C THR A 16 7.35 4.68 0.42
N THR A 17 8.35 4.99 1.25
CA THR A 17 8.40 4.54 2.64
C THR A 17 7.21 5.09 3.45
N LYS A 18 6.85 6.35 3.23
CA LYS A 18 5.69 6.98 3.87
C LYS A 18 4.36 6.39 3.42
N ILE A 19 4.25 6.05 2.13
CA ILE A 19 3.08 5.36 1.57
C ILE A 19 2.95 3.99 2.23
N LYS A 20 4.01 3.17 2.25
CA LYS A 20 3.99 1.84 2.87
C LYS A 20 3.69 1.90 4.38
N SER A 21 4.23 2.88 5.10
CA SER A 21 3.95 3.04 6.54
C SER A 21 2.52 3.47 6.85
N GLN A 22 1.84 4.13 5.90
CA GLN A 22 0.41 4.46 6.02
C GLN A 22 -0.52 3.31 5.61
N VAL A 23 -0.06 2.39 4.77
CA VAL A 23 -0.84 1.20 4.34
C VAL A 23 -1.03 0.20 5.47
N THR A 24 0.00 -0.07 6.28
CA THR A 24 -0.10 -1.04 7.39
C THR A 24 -1.23 -0.72 8.38
N PRO A 25 -1.35 0.52 8.90
CA PRO A 25 -2.48 0.89 9.78
C PRO A 25 -3.86 0.76 9.12
N ILE A 26 -3.96 0.94 7.80
CA ILE A 26 -5.21 0.83 7.05
C ILE A 26 -5.65 -0.63 6.99
N ASN A 27 -4.73 -1.57 6.77
CA ASN A 27 -5.03 -3.01 6.86
C ASN A 27 -5.41 -3.43 8.28
N ASP A 28 -4.70 -2.94 9.30
CA ASP A 28 -5.04 -3.23 10.69
C ASP A 28 -6.44 -2.72 11.06
N GLN A 29 -6.86 -1.58 10.48
CA GLN A 29 -8.22 -1.08 10.62
C GLN A 29 -9.23 -1.95 9.87
N ALA A 30 -8.90 -2.43 8.66
CA ALA A 30 -9.74 -3.37 7.93
C ALA A 30 -9.99 -4.64 8.76
N ASP A 31 -8.95 -5.20 9.37
CA ASP A 31 -9.04 -6.42 10.17
C ASP A 31 -9.84 -6.19 11.46
N LYS A 32 -9.67 -5.03 12.12
CA LYS A 32 -10.50 -4.65 13.27
C LYS A 32 -11.99 -4.52 12.91
N VAL A 33 -12.30 -4.01 11.72
CA VAL A 33 -13.68 -3.92 11.22
C VAL A 33 -14.21 -5.30 10.83
N ASP A 34 -13.39 -6.13 10.19
CA ASP A 34 -13.74 -7.49 9.77
C ASP A 34 -14.04 -8.39 10.99
N HIS A 35 -13.18 -8.31 12.01
CA HIS A 35 -13.33 -8.95 13.31
C HIS A 35 -14.20 -8.16 14.29
N GLY A 36 -15.03 -7.23 13.79
CA GLY A 36 -15.91 -6.43 14.64
C GLY A 36 -16.73 -7.28 15.60
N GLN A 37 -16.93 -6.76 16.82
CA GLN A 37 -17.52 -7.46 17.97
C GLN A 37 -18.93 -8.03 17.73
N VAL A 38 -19.64 -7.52 16.72
CA VAL A 38 -21.00 -7.94 16.39
C VAL A 38 -20.98 -8.94 15.25
N THR A 39 -21.40 -10.16 15.55
CA THR A 39 -21.62 -11.26 14.63
C THR A 39 -23.10 -11.37 14.27
N ALA A 40 -23.44 -12.19 13.28
CA ALA A 40 -24.84 -12.47 12.97
C ALA A 40 -25.60 -13.11 14.15
N ALA A 41 -24.90 -13.82 15.04
CA ALA A 41 -25.50 -14.48 16.20
C ALA A 41 -26.00 -13.49 17.27
N ASP A 42 -25.37 -12.32 17.38
CA ASP A 42 -25.72 -11.29 18.38
C ASP A 42 -27.08 -10.65 18.12
N PHE A 43 -27.63 -10.81 16.90
CA PHE A 43 -28.98 -10.35 16.55
C PHE A 43 -30.08 -11.30 17.03
N GLY A 44 -29.72 -12.51 17.48
CA GLY A 44 -30.66 -13.55 17.89
C GLY A 44 -31.38 -14.22 16.73
N ARG A 45 -31.99 -15.38 17.01
CA ARG A 45 -32.57 -16.28 15.99
C ARG A 45 -33.65 -15.62 15.12
N VAL A 46 -34.44 -14.71 15.70
CA VAL A 46 -35.55 -14.02 15.00
C VAL A 46 -35.03 -13.02 13.96
N PHE A 47 -33.82 -12.47 14.13
CA PHE A 47 -33.24 -11.47 13.24
C PHE A 47 -31.99 -11.97 12.50
N GLN A 48 -31.82 -13.29 12.37
CA GLN A 48 -30.65 -13.90 11.75
C GLN A 48 -30.40 -13.37 10.32
N ASP A 49 -31.45 -13.14 9.54
CA ASP A 49 -31.33 -12.59 8.18
C ASP A 49 -30.77 -11.16 8.20
N LYS A 50 -31.15 -10.35 9.20
CA LYS A 50 -30.64 -8.99 9.38
C LYS A 50 -29.18 -9.01 9.84
N GLY A 51 -28.82 -9.92 10.75
CA GLY A 51 -27.43 -10.12 11.16
C GLY A 51 -26.52 -10.58 10.02
N SER A 52 -27.03 -11.46 9.15
CA SER A 52 -26.32 -11.92 7.95
C SER A 52 -26.16 -10.80 6.91
N ALA A 53 -27.20 -10.00 6.70
CA ALA A 53 -27.14 -8.83 5.83
C ALA A 53 -26.17 -7.77 6.36
N TYR A 54 -26.16 -7.53 7.67
CA TYR A 54 -25.24 -6.60 8.32
C TYR A 54 -23.77 -7.03 8.17
N THR A 55 -23.47 -8.30 8.47
CA THR A 55 -22.11 -8.84 8.34
C THR A 55 -21.61 -8.80 6.89
N THR A 56 -22.47 -9.16 5.94
CA THR A 56 -22.18 -9.06 4.50
C THR A 56 -21.93 -7.61 4.09
N ALA A 57 -22.82 -6.68 4.46
CA ALA A 57 -22.67 -5.27 4.13
C ALA A 57 -21.40 -4.66 4.75
N ARG A 58 -21.06 -5.02 5.99
CA ARG A 58 -19.83 -4.59 6.64
C ARG A 58 -18.60 -5.05 5.85
N HIS A 59 -18.55 -6.32 5.48
CA HIS A 59 -17.45 -6.85 4.69
C HIS A 59 -17.35 -6.15 3.32
N ASP A 60 -18.45 -6.13 2.56
CA ASP A 60 -18.44 -5.69 1.17
C ASP A 60 -18.31 -4.17 1.01
N LYS A 61 -18.85 -3.39 1.95
CA LYS A 61 -18.86 -1.93 1.87
C LYS A 61 -17.74 -1.25 2.64
N LEU A 62 -17.11 -1.95 3.59
CA LEU A 62 -16.02 -1.38 4.40
C LEU A 62 -14.73 -2.18 4.24
N VAL A 63 -14.72 -3.47 4.58
CA VAL A 63 -13.48 -4.27 4.62
C VAL A 63 -12.87 -4.41 3.22
N ALA A 64 -13.65 -4.84 2.23
CA ALA A 64 -13.13 -5.09 0.88
C ALA A 64 -12.60 -3.81 0.19
N PRO A 65 -13.29 -2.65 0.23
CA PRO A 65 -12.74 -1.41 -0.31
C PRO A 65 -11.46 -0.94 0.40
N ILE A 66 -11.39 -1.06 1.73
CA ILE A 66 -10.19 -0.69 2.50
C ILE A 66 -9.00 -1.56 2.10
N ARG A 67 -9.18 -2.88 2.02
CA ARG A 67 -8.15 -3.82 1.56
C ARG A 67 -7.73 -3.51 0.12
N SER A 68 -8.68 -3.26 -0.77
CA SER A 68 -8.38 -2.89 -2.16
C SER A 68 -7.57 -1.59 -2.27
N TYR A 69 -7.90 -0.58 -1.48
CA TYR A 69 -7.16 0.68 -1.44
C TYR A 69 -5.73 0.47 -0.93
N SER A 70 -5.58 -0.30 0.14
CA SER A 70 -4.29 -0.70 0.70
C SER A 70 -3.42 -1.44 -0.34
N THR A 71 -3.97 -2.44 -1.04
CA THR A 71 -3.27 -3.16 -2.11
C THR A 71 -2.84 -2.23 -3.25
N ALA A 72 -3.73 -1.37 -3.73
CA ALA A 72 -3.41 -0.41 -4.79
C ALA A 72 -2.29 0.55 -4.37
N THR A 73 -2.33 1.00 -3.11
CA THR A 73 -1.35 1.91 -2.53
C THR A 73 0.01 1.23 -2.36
N SER A 74 0.05 -0.03 -1.90
CA SER A 74 1.29 -0.83 -1.84
C SER A 74 1.88 -1.04 -3.23
N THR A 75 1.04 -1.41 -4.21
CA THR A 75 1.45 -1.63 -5.60
C THR A 75 2.06 -0.37 -6.21
N LEU A 76 1.49 0.80 -5.94
CA LEU A 76 2.07 2.08 -6.36
C LEU A 76 3.44 2.30 -5.70
N GLY A 77 3.55 2.03 -4.40
CA GLY A 77 4.83 2.11 -3.69
C GLY A 77 5.89 1.17 -4.27
N ASP A 78 5.53 -0.07 -4.61
CA ASP A 78 6.45 -1.03 -5.23
C ASP A 78 6.91 -0.55 -6.60
N ARG A 79 6.00 -0.06 -7.46
CA ARG A 79 6.36 0.51 -8.77
C ARG A 79 7.28 1.72 -8.66
N LEU A 80 7.07 2.59 -7.66
CA LEU A 80 7.94 3.73 -7.42
C LEU A 80 9.33 3.29 -6.94
N HIS A 81 9.40 2.22 -6.16
CA HIS A 81 10.66 1.63 -5.72
C HIS A 81 11.43 0.96 -6.86
N ASP A 82 10.74 0.18 -7.69
CA ASP A 82 11.36 -0.49 -8.86
C ASP A 82 11.91 0.55 -9.83
N ALA A 83 11.12 1.58 -10.15
CA ALA A 83 11.58 2.70 -10.96
C ALA A 83 12.82 3.37 -10.36
N TYR A 84 12.86 3.54 -9.03
CA TYR A 84 14.05 4.06 -8.34
C TYR A 84 15.28 3.16 -8.54
N GLN A 85 15.14 1.84 -8.38
CA GLN A 85 16.27 0.91 -8.52
C GLN A 85 16.81 0.89 -9.96
N ASP A 86 15.91 0.94 -10.95
CA ASP A 86 16.29 1.00 -12.37
C ASP A 86 17.07 2.28 -12.69
N TYR A 87 16.66 3.42 -12.11
CA TYR A 87 17.37 4.68 -12.25
C TYR A 87 18.78 4.62 -11.64
N GLU A 88 18.90 4.11 -10.41
CA GLU A 88 20.19 4.00 -9.71
C GLU A 88 21.17 3.09 -10.48
N GLN A 89 20.72 1.92 -10.94
CA GLN A 89 21.54 1.02 -11.77
C GLN A 89 21.98 1.67 -13.08
N THR A 90 21.10 2.46 -13.72
CA THR A 90 21.44 3.15 -14.97
C THR A 90 22.49 4.24 -14.74
N GLU A 91 22.41 4.99 -13.64
CA GLU A 91 23.42 5.98 -13.25
C GLU A 91 24.78 5.34 -12.96
N GLU A 92 24.81 4.25 -12.20
CA GLU A 92 26.04 3.49 -11.88
C GLU A 92 26.70 2.92 -13.15
N GLY A 93 25.90 2.39 -14.07
CA GLY A 93 26.38 1.89 -15.36
C GLY A 93 26.99 3.00 -16.23
N ASN A 94 26.32 4.15 -16.32
CA ASN A 94 26.80 5.29 -17.11
C ASN A 94 28.06 5.92 -16.53
N THR A 95 28.11 6.11 -15.21
CA THR A 95 29.28 6.67 -14.52
C THR A 95 30.50 5.75 -14.60
N SER A 96 30.30 4.43 -14.54
CA SER A 96 31.36 3.44 -14.75
C SER A 96 31.87 3.42 -16.19
N GLY A 97 30.96 3.54 -17.17
CA GLY A 97 31.31 3.64 -18.60
C GLY A 97 32.09 4.90 -18.95
N MET A 98 31.75 6.04 -18.35
CA MET A 98 32.46 7.31 -18.56
C MET A 98 33.85 7.33 -17.92
N ARG A 99 34.02 6.68 -16.75
CA ARG A 99 35.34 6.53 -16.11
C ARG A 99 36.27 5.57 -16.84
N GLY A 100 35.73 4.60 -17.59
CA GLY A 100 36.51 3.69 -18.43
C GLY A 100 36.99 4.28 -19.76
N GLN A 101 36.49 5.46 -20.15
CA GLN A 101 36.87 6.18 -21.38
C GLN A 101 37.74 7.43 -21.13
N SER A 102 38.25 7.60 -19.89
CA SER A 102 39.17 8.69 -19.52
C SER A 102 40.61 8.22 -19.44
#